data_AF-A0A523YV89-F1
#
_entry.id   AF-A0A523YV89-F1
#
_cell.length_a   1.000
_cell.length_b   1.000
_cell.length_c   1.000
_cell.angle_alpha   90.00
_cell.angle_beta   90.00
_cell.angle_gamma   90.00
#
_symmetry.space_group_name_H-M   'P 1'
#
loop_
_entity.id
_entity.type
_entity.pdbx_description
1 polymer ?
#
loop_
_entity_poly.entity_id
_entity_poly.type
_entity_poly.pdbx_seq_one_letter_code
_entity_poly.pdbx_strand_id
1 'polypeptide(L)'
;MEKKTLFEPGDLVKSFTGHLGLVISRKTLDKIKGNVKEGRRPGHFFAAGCPNSIDYLLKVPVFFEDGTYDIMKPMNIRSTKEDLKEKMSKLEEMLENI
;
A
#
# COMPACT_ATOMS: atom_id res chain seq x y z
N MET A 1 -17.28 -18.73 -1.08
CA MET A 1 -16.05 -18.63 -1.90
C MET A 1 -15.21 -17.52 -1.31
N GLU A 2 -14.10 -17.87 -0.67
CA GLU A 2 -13.12 -16.88 -0.22
C GLU A 2 -12.49 -16.21 -1.44
N LYS A 3 -12.51 -14.87 -1.48
CA LYS A 3 -11.87 -14.11 -2.56
C LYS A 3 -10.37 -14.31 -2.45
N LYS A 4 -9.73 -14.92 -3.46
CA LYS A 4 -8.27 -15.01 -3.52
C LYS A 4 -7.68 -13.60 -3.64
N THR A 5 -6.90 -13.19 -2.65
CA THR A 5 -6.08 -11.98 -2.67
C THR A 5 -4.60 -12.38 -2.82
N LEU A 6 -3.78 -11.51 -3.41
CA LEU A 6 -2.32 -11.71 -3.48
C LEU A 6 -1.59 -11.07 -2.29
N PHE A 7 -2.23 -10.10 -1.66
CA PHE A 7 -1.72 -9.36 -0.52
C PHE A 7 -2.83 -9.18 0.50
N GLU A 8 -2.43 -9.01 1.76
CA GLU A 8 -3.32 -8.74 2.88
C GLU A 8 -2.95 -7.40 3.54
N PRO A 9 -3.93 -6.64 4.08
CA PRO A 9 -3.63 -5.49 4.92
C PRO A 9 -2.69 -5.89 6.07
N GLY A 10 -1.62 -5.12 6.27
CA GLY A 10 -0.54 -5.43 7.19
C GLY A 10 0.68 -6.08 6.53
N ASP A 11 0.58 -6.54 5.27
CA ASP A 11 1.74 -7.06 4.55
C ASP A 11 2.78 -5.97 4.31
N LEU A 12 4.02 -6.25 4.69
CA LEU A 12 5.16 -5.47 4.26
C LEU A 12 5.52 -5.82 2.81
N VAL A 13 5.64 -4.79 2.00
CA VAL A 13 6.00 -4.91 0.58
C VAL A 13 7.14 -3.99 0.22
N LYS A 14 7.96 -4.42 -0.73
CA LYS A 14 8.98 -3.60 -1.37
C LYS A 14 8.56 -3.31 -2.80
N SER A 15 8.55 -2.04 -3.18
CA SER A 15 8.36 -1.66 -4.59
C SER A 15 9.54 -2.12 -5.44
N PHE A 16 9.34 -2.24 -6.75
CA PHE A 16 10.44 -2.63 -7.65
C PHE A 16 11.62 -1.65 -7.65
N THR A 17 11.37 -0.39 -7.27
CA THR A 17 12.41 0.66 -7.11
C THR A 17 13.10 0.61 -5.74
N GLY A 18 12.68 -0.30 -4.86
CA GLY A 18 13.34 -0.57 -3.58
C GLY A 18 12.72 0.12 -2.36
N HIS A 19 11.71 0.97 -2.53
CA HIS A 19 11.02 1.62 -1.40
C HIS A 19 10.17 0.63 -0.61
N LEU A 20 10.23 0.72 0.71
CA LEU A 20 9.42 -0.10 1.61
C LEU A 20 8.04 0.54 1.83
N GLY A 21 7.01 -0.30 1.89
CA GLY A 21 5.67 0.13 2.25
C GLY A 21 4.87 -0.97 2.93
N LEU A 22 3.74 -0.55 3.49
CA LEU A 22 2.76 -1.35 4.19
C LEU A 22 1.49 -1.41 3.36
N VAL A 23 0.98 -2.61 3.09
CA VAL A 23 -0.34 -2.78 2.49
C VAL A 23 -1.39 -2.33 3.50
N ILE A 24 -2.22 -1.37 3.13
CA ILE A 24 -3.21 -0.79 4.05
C ILE A 24 -4.62 -1.27 3.74
N SER A 25 -5.49 -1.26 4.74
CA SER A 25 -6.90 -1.61 4.52
C SER A 25 -7.62 -0.52 3.71
N ARG A 26 -8.75 -0.86 3.08
CA ARG A 26 -9.63 0.13 2.44
C ARG A 26 -10.04 1.24 3.43
N LYS A 27 -10.39 0.87 4.67
CA LYS A 27 -10.76 1.83 5.72
C LYS A 27 -9.61 2.80 6.01
N THR A 28 -8.38 2.29 6.08
CA THR A 28 -7.18 3.12 6.27
C THR A 28 -6.96 4.03 5.08
N LEU A 29 -7.07 3.52 3.85
CA LEU A 29 -6.99 4.32 2.64
C LEU A 29 -8.01 5.47 2.65
N ASP A 30 -9.28 5.18 2.97
CA ASP A 30 -10.34 6.19 3.04
C ASP A 30 -10.05 7.26 4.12
N LYS A 31 -9.44 6.87 5.25
CA LYS A 31 -9.02 7.81 6.30
C LYS A 31 -7.90 8.75 5.82
N ILE A 32 -6.90 8.23 5.11
CA ILE A 32 -5.70 9.00 4.77
C ILE A 32 -5.81 9.78 3.46
N LYS A 33 -6.68 9.38 2.52
CA LYS A 33 -6.76 9.93 1.15
C LYS A 33 -6.96 11.45 1.09
N GLY A 34 -7.50 12.07 2.14
CA GLY A 34 -7.68 13.52 2.23
C GLY A 34 -6.50 14.27 2.88
N ASN A 35 -5.66 13.59 3.65
CA ASN A 35 -4.58 14.20 4.45
C ASN A 35 -3.18 13.83 3.95
N VAL A 36 -3.08 12.75 3.18
CA VAL A 36 -1.83 12.20 2.68
C VAL A 36 -1.75 12.39 1.18
N LYS A 37 -0.56 12.80 0.71
CA LYS A 37 -0.30 12.97 -0.71
C LYS A 37 -0.10 11.63 -1.40
N GLU A 38 -0.65 11.50 -2.61
CA GLU A 38 -0.34 10.38 -3.50
C GLU A 38 1.06 10.57 -4.12
N GLY A 39 1.92 9.54 -3.98
CA GLY A 39 3.31 9.61 -4.41
C GLY A 39 3.51 9.55 -5.93
N ARG A 40 2.57 8.92 -6.64
CA ARG A 40 2.60 8.61 -8.08
C ARG A 40 3.81 7.78 -8.50
N ARG A 41 4.18 6.80 -7.67
CA ARG A 41 5.35 5.94 -7.91
C ARG A 41 5.28 5.19 -9.23
N PRO A 42 6.42 4.89 -9.88
CA PRO A 42 6.45 3.96 -10.98
C PRO A 42 5.73 2.65 -10.62
N GLY A 43 4.85 2.19 -11.49
CA GLY A 43 4.06 0.98 -11.25
C GLY A 43 2.79 1.17 -10.40
N HIS A 44 2.47 2.40 -9.99
CA HIS A 44 1.16 2.74 -9.45
C HIS A 44 0.05 2.52 -10.51
N PHE A 45 -1.17 2.36 -10.01
CA PHE A 45 -2.37 2.17 -10.80
C PHE A 45 -2.86 3.54 -11.28
N PHE A 46 -2.48 3.90 -12.51
CA PHE A 46 -2.96 5.09 -13.20
C PHE A 46 -4.13 4.70 -14.11
N ALA A 47 -5.37 4.97 -13.71
CA ALA A 47 -6.51 4.87 -14.63
C ALA A 47 -7.57 5.92 -14.29
N ALA A 48 -7.69 6.93 -15.17
CA ALA A 48 -8.80 7.88 -15.13
C ALA A 48 -10.13 7.13 -15.35
N GLY A 49 -11.12 7.35 -14.47
CA GLY A 49 -12.48 6.80 -14.62
C GLY A 49 -12.69 5.34 -14.25
N CYS A 50 -11.68 4.63 -13.70
CA CYS A 50 -11.84 3.24 -13.28
C CYS A 50 -12.45 3.17 -11.86
N PRO A 51 -13.38 2.24 -11.56
CA PRO A 51 -13.97 2.13 -10.23
C PRO A 51 -12.89 2.01 -9.14
N ASN A 52 -13.07 2.75 -8.03
CA ASN A 52 -12.17 2.74 -6.85
C ASN A 52 -12.21 1.41 -6.07
N SER A 53 -12.50 0.28 -6.72
CA SER A 53 -12.59 -1.02 -6.07
C SER A 53 -11.20 -1.55 -5.75
N ILE A 54 -10.71 -1.28 -4.54
CA ILE A 54 -9.58 -2.02 -3.97
C ILE A 54 -9.98 -3.48 -3.83
N ASP A 55 -9.17 -4.38 -4.39
CA ASP A 55 -9.39 -5.83 -4.44
C ASP A 55 -8.18 -6.65 -3.94
N TYR A 56 -7.04 -6.00 -3.66
CA TYR A 56 -5.80 -6.64 -3.20
C TYR A 56 -5.26 -7.75 -4.13
N LEU A 57 -5.77 -7.79 -5.37
CA LEU A 57 -5.38 -8.74 -6.41
C LEU A 57 -4.81 -8.00 -7.62
N LEU A 58 -5.36 -6.85 -7.97
CA LEU A 58 -4.97 -5.98 -9.08
C LEU A 58 -4.67 -4.56 -8.60
N LYS A 59 -5.37 -4.12 -7.54
CA LYS A 59 -5.25 -2.80 -6.92
C LYS A 59 -4.92 -2.97 -5.45
N VAL A 60 -3.65 -2.76 -5.11
CA VAL A 60 -3.11 -2.96 -3.77
C VAL A 60 -2.71 -1.60 -3.19
N PRO A 61 -3.45 -1.03 -2.23
CA PRO A 61 -3.08 0.24 -1.62
C PRO A 61 -1.89 0.04 -0.68
N VAL A 62 -0.86 0.86 -0.87
CA VAL A 62 0.39 0.78 -0.11
C VAL A 62 0.71 2.16 0.45
N PHE A 63 0.98 2.22 1.75
CA PHE A 63 1.55 3.39 2.42
C PHE A 63 3.05 3.22 2.55
N PHE A 64 3.83 4.21 2.16
CA PHE A 64 5.28 4.12 2.07
C PHE A 64 5.99 4.88 3.19
N GLU A 65 7.25 4.53 3.43
CA GLU A 65 8.08 5.09 4.52
C GLU A 65 8.35 6.61 4.41
N ASP A 66 8.11 7.20 3.25
CA ASP A 66 8.22 8.65 3.03
C ASP A 66 6.92 9.42 3.37
N GLY A 67 5.91 8.72 3.91
CA GLY A 67 4.65 9.33 4.31
C GLY A 67 3.69 9.61 3.16
N THR A 68 3.86 8.96 2.01
CA THR A 68 2.91 9.02 0.88
C THR A 68 2.23 7.67 0.68
N TYR A 69 1.09 7.67 -0.01
CA TYR A 69 0.43 6.43 -0.43
C TYR A 69 0.41 6.30 -1.95
N ASP A 70 0.31 5.07 -2.45
CA ASP A 70 -0.05 4.78 -3.83
C ASP A 70 -0.90 3.51 -3.91
N ILE A 71 -1.78 3.42 -4.91
CA ILE A 71 -2.42 2.15 -5.27
C ILE A 71 -1.49 1.46 -6.26
N MET A 72 -0.88 0.36 -5.87
CA MET A 72 0.14 -0.35 -6.64
C MET A 72 -0.45 -1.51 -7.45
N LYS A 73 0.13 -1.79 -8.61
CA LYS A 73 -0.10 -3.04 -9.33
C LYS A 73 0.75 -4.15 -8.68
N PRO A 74 0.21 -5.35 -8.46
CA PRO A 74 0.91 -6.50 -7.87
C PRO A 74 2.30 -6.76 -8.43
N MET A 75 2.46 -6.72 -9.75
CA MET A 75 3.73 -7.00 -10.42
C MET A 75 4.87 -6.01 -10.05
N ASN A 76 4.53 -4.85 -9.48
CA ASN A 76 5.46 -3.78 -9.12
C ASN A 76 5.79 -3.74 -7.63
N ILE A 77 5.24 -4.66 -6.85
CA ILE A 77 5.50 -4.82 -5.41
C ILE A 77 5.77 -6.29 -5.10
N ARG A 78 6.61 -6.56 -4.11
CA ARG A 78 6.89 -7.91 -3.64
C ARG A 78 6.76 -7.97 -2.13
N SER A 79 6.06 -8.96 -1.60
CA SER A 79 6.02 -9.21 -0.17
C SER A 79 7.43 -9.47 0.36
N THR A 80 7.78 -8.83 1.46
CA THR A 80 9.04 -9.08 2.16
C THR A 80 8.77 -9.54 3.57
N LYS A 81 9.55 -10.51 4.03
CA LYS A 81 9.52 -11.07 5.38
C LYS A 81 10.80 -10.77 6.16
N GLU A 82 11.70 -9.98 5.59
CA GLU A 82 12.91 -9.57 6.30
C GLU A 82 12.51 -8.93 7.63
N ASP A 83 13.30 -9.17 8.68
CA ASP A 83 13.09 -8.75 10.07
C ASP A 83 13.02 -7.22 10.18
N LEU A 84 11.92 -6.67 9.69
CA LEU A 84 11.64 -5.25 9.53
C LEU A 84 10.51 -4.85 10.49
N LYS A 85 10.34 -5.59 11.59
CA LYS A 85 9.37 -5.27 12.65
C LYS A 85 9.48 -3.81 13.09
N GLU A 86 10.71 -3.31 13.24
CA GLU A 86 10.95 -1.91 13.58
C GLU A 86 10.40 -0.95 12.51
N LYS A 87 10.61 -1.26 11.23
CA LYS A 87 10.08 -0.44 10.12
C LYS A 87 8.56 -0.56 9.98
N MET A 88 7.99 -1.72 10.27
CA MET A 88 6.54 -1.92 10.32
C MET A 88 5.91 -1.05 11.39
N SER A 89 6.42 -1.14 12.62
CA SER A 89 5.93 -0.35 13.75
C SER A 89 6.04 1.15 13.47
N LYS A 90 7.11 1.61 12.80
CA LYS A 90 7.23 3.01 12.37
C LYS A 90 6.15 3.41 11.35
N LEU A 91 5.87 2.56 10.36
CA LEU A 91 4.81 2.82 9.38
C LEU A 91 3.41 2.83 10.02
N GLU A 92 3.17 1.95 10.99
CA GLU A 92 1.93 1.92 11.75
C GLU A 92 1.77 3.16 12.63
N GLU A 93 2.81 3.56 13.37
CA GLU A 93 2.81 4.80 14.17
C GLU A 93 2.56 6.04 13.31
N MET A 94 3.16 6.11 12.11
CA MET A 94 2.88 7.19 11.15
C MET A 94 1.39 7.23 10.75
N LEU A 95 0.76 6.06 10.53
CA LEU A 95 -0.66 5.97 10.19
C LEU A 95 -1.59 6.35 11.35
N GLU A 96 -1.18 6.10 12.59
CA GLU A 96 -1.93 6.51 13.78
C GLU A 96 -1.94 8.02 13.98
N ASN A 97 -0.85 8.70 13.61
CA ASN A 97 -0.66 10.15 13.74
C ASN A 97 -1.23 10.99 12.58
N ILE A 98 -1.85 10.34 11.58
CA ILE A 98 -2.59 10.98 10.47
C ILE A 98 -4.08 11.08 10.81
#